data_AF-A0A1E4SE12-F1
#
_entry.id   AF-A0A1E4SE12-F1
#
_cell.length_a   1.000
_cell.length_b   1.000
_cell.length_c   1.000
_cell.angle_alpha   90.00
_cell.angle_beta   90.00
_cell.angle_gamma   90.00
#
_symmetry.space_group_name_H-M   'P 1'
#
loop_
_entity.id
_entity.type
_entity.pdbx_description
1 polymer ?
#
loop_
_entity_poly.entity_id
_entity_poly.type
_entity_poly.pdbx_seq_one_letter_code
_entity_poly.pdbx_strand_id
1 'polypeptide(L)'
;MARYQLIGRKKVPKTKPSPVLYHMQHICGLPHEILLQIFDSLDERDLLNLSLTCLRFRSIINKTYLYRHVSLTEASFSKFSLSHVRTSSKSALSKKFKSTSPLSNINYIQELTLINPPIRDSADRTISIAGSYGVNSNLKSGSQSNYQNYVSSLRNLLEDAYGLKRVSIFEISPHFEFFKDVVPVPAQKSFWKKAAPSRSLDFVELKPQSGWSIIFKWSHIAIFFSYHEHLKELCLHNFIIDDLKLANAPVPSVSIEKLTIDSCSYADSFRKVNQSKKPCLLLADVHSLQLLNIVHGTDLSMIDYVKQNGKLQELTLDINSPLFYQQLEGNFQFHFDKFNPFFQLLCAGTGGYSSIKHLQLVNFDLFQYASLKDISDIDSWVEPPTDTFECFMSYIGRIDRLIITLNQWPGEVLKFSKNVTELTTQEWDHILEPLVTSNESCVLTIKDYSMRTLFSRKPEF
;
A
#
# COMPACT_ATOMS: atom_id res chain seq x y z
N MET A 1 -2.07 -34.23 68.01
CA MET A 1 -2.36 -33.58 66.71
C MET A 1 -1.24 -33.91 65.73
N ALA A 2 -1.50 -34.72 64.70
CA ALA A 2 -0.51 -35.09 63.70
C ALA A 2 -0.32 -33.95 62.67
N ARG A 3 0.89 -33.42 62.54
CA ARG A 3 1.24 -32.42 61.52
C ARG A 3 1.39 -33.13 60.17
N TYR A 4 0.43 -32.92 59.27
CA TYR A 4 0.57 -33.29 57.86
C TYR A 4 1.65 -32.43 57.20
N GLN A 5 2.84 -33.00 56.99
CA GLN A 5 3.84 -32.41 56.09
C GLN A 5 3.45 -32.77 54.64
N LEU A 6 2.97 -31.79 53.89
CA LEU A 6 2.76 -31.89 52.45
C LEU A 6 4.11 -31.96 51.74
N ILE A 7 4.61 -33.17 51.49
CA ILE A 7 5.75 -33.40 50.61
C ILE A 7 5.27 -33.15 49.17
N GLY A 8 5.64 -31.99 48.62
CA GLY A 8 5.43 -31.68 47.21
C GLY A 8 6.18 -32.69 46.34
N ARG A 9 5.45 -33.50 45.56
CA ARG A 9 6.04 -34.38 44.54
C ARG A 9 6.85 -33.52 43.56
N LYS A 10 8.19 -33.67 43.57
CA LYS A 10 9.06 -33.11 42.53
C LYS A 10 8.55 -33.64 41.18
N LYS A 11 8.06 -32.74 40.31
CA LYS A 11 7.71 -33.09 38.93
C LYS A 11 8.98 -33.58 38.23
N VAL A 12 9.04 -34.87 37.92
CA VAL A 12 10.08 -35.44 37.06
C VAL A 12 10.02 -34.69 35.72
N PRO A 13 11.12 -34.09 35.24
CA PRO A 13 11.14 -33.49 33.92
C PRO A 13 10.85 -34.60 32.91
N LYS A 14 9.71 -34.53 32.22
CA LYS A 14 9.44 -35.41 31.08
C LYS A 14 10.56 -35.17 30.06
N THR A 15 11.37 -36.19 29.81
CA THR A 15 12.29 -36.21 28.67
C THR A 15 11.48 -35.88 27.43
N LYS A 16 11.87 -34.83 26.69
CA LYS A 16 11.26 -34.53 25.40
C LYS A 16 11.43 -35.80 24.54
N PRO A 17 10.37 -36.34 23.94
CA PRO A 17 10.51 -37.48 23.05
C PRO A 17 11.54 -37.13 21.98
N SER A 18 12.49 -38.03 21.75
CA SER A 18 13.46 -37.90 20.67
C SER A 18 12.72 -37.72 19.35
N PRO A 19 13.21 -36.86 18.44
CA PRO A 19 12.57 -36.67 17.14
C PRO A 19 12.49 -38.01 16.41
N VAL A 20 11.29 -38.36 15.93
CA VAL A 20 11.08 -39.57 15.13
C VAL A 20 11.82 -39.40 13.82
N LEU A 21 12.84 -40.25 13.58
CA LEU A 21 13.58 -40.28 12.33
C LEU A 21 12.80 -41.13 11.32
N TYR A 22 12.17 -40.46 10.36
CA TYR A 22 11.49 -41.13 9.26
C TYR A 22 12.48 -41.55 8.18
N HIS A 23 12.28 -42.74 7.61
CA HIS A 23 13.04 -43.20 6.44
C HIS A 23 12.82 -42.27 5.24
N MET A 24 13.81 -42.09 4.36
CA MET A 24 13.72 -41.18 3.21
C MET A 24 12.64 -41.56 2.19
N GLN A 25 12.19 -42.82 2.19
CA GLN A 25 11.06 -43.28 1.36
C GLN A 25 9.69 -42.92 1.95
N HIS A 26 9.64 -42.51 3.22
CA HIS A 26 8.40 -42.09 3.86
C HIS A 26 8.16 -40.61 3.58
N ILE A 27 6.94 -40.21 3.23
CA ILE A 27 6.61 -38.82 2.90
C ILE A 27 7.01 -37.83 4.02
N CYS A 28 6.79 -38.19 5.29
CA CYS A 28 7.25 -37.38 6.44
C CYS A 28 8.77 -37.29 6.60
N GLY A 29 9.57 -38.03 5.84
CA GLY A 29 11.03 -37.99 5.79
C GLY A 29 11.59 -37.07 4.71
N LEU A 30 10.76 -36.65 3.74
CA LEU A 30 11.19 -35.77 2.65
C LEU A 30 11.65 -34.38 3.14
N PRO A 31 12.54 -33.68 2.42
CA PRO A 31 12.89 -32.28 2.68
C PRO A 31 11.69 -31.33 2.65
N HIS A 32 11.82 -30.16 3.29
CA HIS A 32 10.71 -29.20 3.40
C HIS A 32 10.24 -28.68 2.04
N GLU A 33 11.19 -28.44 1.14
CA GLU A 33 10.99 -27.87 -0.19
C GLU A 33 10.18 -28.82 -1.08
N ILE A 34 10.49 -30.12 -1.02
CA ILE A 34 9.74 -31.15 -1.75
C ILE A 34 8.32 -31.28 -1.19
N LEU A 35 8.16 -31.23 0.13
CA LEU A 35 6.83 -31.26 0.75
C LEU A 35 5.97 -30.06 0.33
N LEU A 36 6.56 -28.86 0.19
CA LEU A 36 5.84 -27.69 -0.31
C LEU A 36 5.37 -27.92 -1.75
N GLN A 37 6.24 -28.39 -2.64
CA GLN A 37 5.85 -28.69 -4.03
C GLN A 37 4.72 -29.73 -4.12
N ILE A 38 4.76 -30.76 -3.26
CA ILE A 38 3.67 -31.74 -3.18
C ILE A 38 2.38 -31.07 -2.68
N PHE A 39 2.46 -30.31 -1.59
CA PHE A 39 1.28 -29.66 -0.99
C PHE A 39 0.68 -28.57 -1.89
N ASP A 40 1.49 -27.90 -2.71
CA ASP A 40 1.03 -26.92 -3.70
C ASP A 40 0.11 -27.55 -4.77
N SER A 41 0.20 -28.87 -4.98
CA SER A 41 -0.66 -29.59 -5.93
C SER A 41 -2.01 -30.04 -5.34
N LEU A 42 -2.25 -29.81 -4.04
CA LEU A 42 -3.43 -30.28 -3.33
C LEU A 42 -4.44 -29.15 -3.09
N ASP A 43 -5.72 -29.51 -3.01
CA ASP A 43 -6.77 -28.56 -2.67
C ASP A 43 -6.80 -28.24 -1.16
N GLU A 44 -7.54 -27.21 -0.77
CA GLU A 44 -7.60 -26.78 0.63
C GLU A 44 -8.14 -27.87 1.57
N ARG A 45 -9.06 -28.72 1.08
CA ARG A 45 -9.66 -29.80 1.88
C ARG A 45 -8.64 -30.89 2.18
N ASP A 46 -7.86 -31.29 1.19
CA ASP A 46 -6.80 -32.28 1.32
C ASP A 46 -5.67 -31.76 2.21
N LEU A 47 -5.31 -30.48 2.08
CA LEU A 47 -4.38 -29.82 3.00
C LEU A 47 -4.89 -29.85 4.44
N LEU A 48 -6.17 -29.55 4.68
CA LEU A 48 -6.75 -29.64 6.02
C LEU A 48 -6.69 -31.08 6.57
N ASN A 49 -7.03 -32.08 5.75
CA ASN A 49 -6.94 -33.49 6.15
C ASN A 49 -5.50 -33.90 6.45
N LEU A 50 -4.54 -33.52 5.61
CA LEU A 50 -3.12 -33.76 5.83
C LEU A 50 -2.61 -33.09 7.11
N SER A 51 -3.12 -31.91 7.45
CA SER A 51 -2.77 -31.22 8.69
C SER A 51 -3.17 -32.00 9.95
N LEU A 52 -4.13 -32.92 9.85
CA LEU A 52 -4.57 -33.78 10.96
C LEU A 52 -3.69 -35.03 11.11
N THR A 53 -2.91 -35.39 10.10
CA THR A 53 -2.12 -36.65 10.10
C THR A 53 -0.89 -36.59 11.01
N CYS A 54 -0.12 -35.49 10.97
CA CYS A 54 1.08 -35.34 11.80
C CYS A 54 1.43 -33.87 12.08
N LEU A 55 2.18 -33.64 13.17
CA LEU A 55 2.58 -32.29 13.59
C LEU A 55 3.46 -31.57 12.57
N ARG A 56 4.30 -32.29 11.83
CA ARG A 56 5.17 -31.71 10.80
C ARG A 56 4.33 -31.11 9.67
N PHE A 57 3.39 -31.89 9.13
CA PHE A 57 2.50 -31.43 8.07
C PHE A 57 1.59 -30.32 8.57
N ARG A 58 1.01 -30.47 9.77
CA ARG A 58 0.25 -29.41 10.42
C ARG A 58 1.01 -28.09 10.49
N SER A 59 2.29 -28.13 10.86
CA SER A 59 3.11 -26.92 10.97
C SER A 59 3.39 -26.29 9.60
N ILE A 60 3.72 -27.11 8.60
CA ILE A 60 3.96 -26.64 7.22
C ILE A 60 2.68 -26.01 6.66
N ILE A 61 1.56 -26.74 6.76
CA ILE A 61 0.27 -26.36 6.19
C ILE A 61 -0.25 -25.08 6.83
N ASN A 62 -0.20 -24.99 8.18
CA ASN A 62 -0.59 -23.77 8.87
C ASN A 62 0.28 -22.57 8.48
N LYS A 63 1.60 -22.75 8.42
CA LYS A 63 2.54 -21.65 8.20
C LYS A 63 2.50 -21.13 6.76
N THR A 64 2.36 -22.02 5.78
CA THR A 64 2.52 -21.66 4.37
C THR A 64 1.19 -21.39 3.67
N TYR A 65 0.12 -22.09 4.05
CA TYR A 65 -1.16 -22.07 3.30
C TYR A 65 -2.28 -21.40 4.11
N LEU A 66 -2.55 -21.87 5.33
CA LEU A 66 -3.78 -21.47 6.04
C LEU A 66 -3.69 -20.10 6.73
N TYR A 67 -2.56 -19.77 7.35
CA TYR A 67 -2.44 -18.54 8.15
C TYR A 67 -1.67 -17.44 7.45
N ARG A 68 -1.02 -17.70 6.31
CA ARG A 68 -0.15 -16.71 5.66
C ARG A 68 -0.94 -15.47 5.22
N HIS A 69 -2.11 -15.71 4.63
CA HIS A 69 -3.04 -14.70 4.13
C HIS A 69 -4.40 -14.92 4.79
N VAL A 70 -4.88 -13.95 5.56
CA VAL A 70 -6.11 -14.08 6.35
C VAL A 70 -7.06 -12.97 5.98
N SER A 71 -8.23 -13.31 5.43
CA SER A 71 -9.29 -12.36 5.08
C SER A 71 -10.50 -12.56 5.98
N LEU A 72 -10.93 -11.52 6.68
CA LEU A 72 -11.96 -11.60 7.72
C LEU A 72 -12.94 -10.43 7.61
N THR A 73 -14.23 -10.77 7.53
CA THR A 73 -15.36 -9.86 7.83
C THR A 73 -15.47 -9.59 9.34
N GLU A 74 -16.21 -8.59 9.77
CA GLU A 74 -16.44 -8.30 11.20
C GLU A 74 -16.82 -9.56 12.03
N ALA A 75 -17.81 -10.33 11.57
CA ALA A 75 -18.31 -11.49 12.29
C ALA A 75 -17.28 -12.61 12.39
N SER A 76 -16.50 -12.83 11.33
CA SER A 76 -15.44 -13.84 11.31
C SER A 76 -14.22 -13.38 12.12
N PHE A 77 -13.89 -12.09 12.10
CA PHE A 77 -12.83 -11.50 12.91
C PHE A 77 -13.10 -11.66 14.40
N SER A 78 -14.35 -11.47 14.83
CA SER A 78 -14.75 -11.69 16.23
C SER A 78 -14.49 -13.15 16.67
N LYS A 79 -14.91 -14.13 15.87
CA LYS A 79 -14.65 -15.57 16.14
C LYS A 79 -13.16 -15.91 16.12
N PHE A 80 -12.45 -15.37 15.13
CA PHE A 80 -11.01 -15.54 14.98
C PHE A 80 -10.26 -15.02 16.20
N SER A 81 -10.59 -13.80 16.64
CA SER A 81 -9.92 -13.16 17.77
C SER A 81 -10.11 -13.92 19.08
N LEU A 82 -11.32 -14.44 19.35
CA LEU A 82 -11.57 -15.29 20.52
C LEU A 82 -10.75 -16.58 20.52
N SER A 83 -10.52 -17.14 19.34
CA SER A 83 -9.84 -18.44 19.18
C SER A 83 -8.33 -18.32 19.16
N HIS A 84 -7.80 -17.22 18.61
CA HIS A 84 -6.38 -17.07 18.31
C HIS A 84 -5.71 -15.98 19.12
N VAL A 85 -6.36 -14.83 19.32
CA VAL A 85 -5.76 -13.65 19.93
C VAL A 85 -5.86 -13.72 21.44
N ARG A 86 -4.79 -13.39 22.14
CA ARG A 86 -4.81 -13.34 23.61
C ARG A 86 -5.66 -12.15 24.04
N THR A 87 -6.89 -12.41 24.46
CA THR A 87 -7.67 -11.39 25.17
C THR A 87 -7.00 -11.12 26.52
N SER A 88 -6.81 -9.84 26.83
CA SER A 88 -6.07 -9.32 27.99
C SER A 88 -6.64 -9.73 29.36
N SER A 89 -7.75 -10.48 29.42
CA SER A 89 -8.38 -10.94 30.67
C SER A 89 -7.71 -12.15 31.33
N LYS A 90 -6.67 -12.73 30.73
CA LYS A 90 -5.91 -13.80 31.40
C LYS A 90 -5.05 -13.21 32.52
N SER A 91 -5.48 -13.48 33.76
CA SER A 91 -4.96 -12.93 35.02
C SER A 91 -3.42 -12.86 35.11
N ALA A 92 -2.90 -11.93 35.90
CA ALA A 92 -1.46 -11.78 36.17
C ALA A 92 -0.76 -13.08 36.66
N LEU A 93 -1.53 -14.04 37.19
CA LEU A 93 -1.06 -15.38 37.56
C LEU A 93 -0.75 -16.26 36.33
N SER A 94 -1.49 -16.13 35.23
CA SER A 94 -1.22 -16.82 33.95
C SER A 94 -0.02 -16.26 33.18
N LYS A 95 0.43 -15.04 33.51
CA LYS A 95 1.71 -14.48 33.04
C LYS A 95 2.90 -15.03 33.85
N LYS A 96 2.70 -15.36 35.13
CA LYS A 96 3.72 -15.95 36.04
C LYS A 96 3.89 -17.46 35.85
N PHE A 97 2.80 -18.19 35.66
CA PHE A 97 2.83 -19.59 35.25
C PHE A 97 2.66 -19.62 33.73
N LYS A 98 3.73 -19.90 32.96
CA LYS A 98 3.74 -20.10 31.48
C LYS A 98 2.82 -21.26 31.02
N SER A 99 1.56 -21.23 31.41
CA SER A 99 0.60 -22.33 31.36
C SER A 99 -0.72 -21.85 30.77
N THR A 100 -0.64 -21.12 29.66
CA THR A 100 -1.56 -21.30 28.54
C THR A 100 -0.74 -20.98 27.30
N SER A 101 -0.41 -22.02 26.53
CA SER A 101 0.32 -21.91 25.26
C SER A 101 -0.33 -20.80 24.41
N PRO A 102 0.42 -19.85 23.83
CA PRO A 102 -0.11 -19.14 22.68
C PRO A 102 -0.43 -20.20 21.63
N LEU A 103 -1.60 -20.14 21.01
CA LEU A 103 -1.75 -20.75 19.69
C LEU A 103 -0.82 -19.94 18.78
N SER A 104 0.41 -20.43 18.61
CA SER A 104 1.56 -19.74 18.02
C SER A 104 1.39 -19.35 16.55
N ASN A 105 0.25 -19.68 15.95
CA ASN A 105 -0.01 -19.54 14.53
C ASN A 105 -0.24 -18.08 14.11
N ILE A 106 -0.55 -17.17 15.03
CA ILE A 106 -0.65 -15.73 14.74
C ILE A 106 0.64 -15.19 14.11
N ASN A 107 1.80 -15.69 14.55
CA ASN A 107 3.09 -15.27 14.00
C ASN A 107 3.32 -15.72 12.55
N TYR A 108 2.46 -16.60 12.01
CA TYR A 108 2.53 -16.99 10.60
C TYR A 108 1.76 -16.03 9.68
N ILE A 109 0.92 -15.16 10.24
CA ILE A 109 0.16 -14.18 9.47
C ILE A 109 1.13 -13.15 8.90
N GLN A 110 1.18 -13.09 7.58
CA GLN A 110 1.95 -12.09 6.83
C GLN A 110 1.04 -11.03 6.26
N GLU A 111 -0.19 -11.39 5.89
CA GLU A 111 -1.17 -10.50 5.29
C GLU A 111 -2.53 -10.66 5.95
N LEU A 112 -3.12 -9.54 6.37
CA LEU A 112 -4.42 -9.47 7.01
C LEU A 112 -5.34 -8.52 6.22
N THR A 113 -6.47 -9.04 5.76
CA THR A 113 -7.52 -8.26 5.12
C THR A 113 -8.74 -8.21 6.03
N LEU A 114 -9.17 -6.99 6.38
CA LEU A 114 -10.34 -6.74 7.22
C LEU A 114 -11.43 -6.08 6.35
N ILE A 115 -12.59 -6.71 6.25
CA ILE A 115 -13.68 -6.26 5.39
C ILE A 115 -14.83 -5.75 6.25
N ASN A 116 -15.33 -4.56 5.90
CA ASN A 116 -16.47 -3.91 6.52
C ASN A 116 -16.30 -3.79 8.05
N PRO A 117 -15.32 -2.98 8.52
CA PRO A 117 -15.07 -2.85 9.95
C PRO A 117 -16.25 -2.16 10.65
N PRO A 118 -16.57 -2.54 11.91
CA PRO A 118 -17.69 -1.95 12.63
C PRO A 118 -17.46 -0.47 12.91
N ILE A 119 -18.55 0.30 12.97
CA ILE A 119 -18.55 1.72 13.31
C ILE A 119 -19.01 1.94 14.76
N ARG A 120 -18.35 2.84 15.50
CA ARG A 120 -18.76 3.20 16.86
C ARG A 120 -20.12 3.90 16.82
N ASP A 121 -21.12 3.36 17.50
CA ASP A 121 -22.42 4.03 17.61
C ASP A 121 -22.26 5.41 18.24
N SER A 122 -22.71 6.42 17.51
CA SER A 122 -22.95 7.76 18.03
C SER A 122 -24.47 7.94 18.14
N ALA A 123 -24.93 8.53 19.24
CA ALA A 123 -26.36 8.81 19.45
C ALA A 123 -26.96 9.74 18.37
N ASP A 124 -26.12 10.47 17.63
CA ASP A 124 -26.52 11.42 16.58
C ASP A 124 -26.14 10.92 15.17
N ARG A 125 -26.69 9.79 14.72
CA ARG A 125 -26.59 9.36 13.31
C ARG A 125 -27.83 9.79 12.53
N THR A 126 -27.80 11.00 11.97
CA THR A 126 -28.69 11.38 10.87
C THR A 126 -27.95 11.21 9.56
N ILE A 127 -28.25 10.13 8.82
CA ILE A 127 -27.78 10.00 7.43
C ILE A 127 -28.70 10.87 6.58
N SER A 128 -28.21 12.03 6.16
CA SER A 128 -28.84 12.86 5.14
C SER A 128 -28.26 12.45 3.79
N ILE A 129 -29.08 11.78 2.97
CA ILE A 129 -28.78 11.57 1.56
C ILE A 129 -29.44 12.72 0.80
N ALA A 130 -28.69 13.40 -0.08
CA ALA A 130 -29.24 14.48 -0.89
C ALA A 130 -30.48 13.97 -1.67
N GLY A 131 -31.64 14.57 -1.41
CA GLY A 131 -32.91 14.23 -2.06
C GLY A 131 -33.74 13.12 -1.40
N SER A 132 -33.36 12.56 -0.25
CA SER A 132 -34.20 11.59 0.49
C SER A 132 -34.39 11.95 1.96
N TYR A 133 -35.61 11.72 2.46
CA TYR A 133 -36.03 11.91 3.84
C TYR A 133 -35.04 11.26 4.81
N GLY A 134 -34.60 12.01 5.84
CA GLY A 134 -33.64 11.53 6.82
C GLY A 134 -34.10 10.22 7.46
N VAL A 135 -33.37 9.14 7.22
CA VAL A 135 -33.67 7.83 7.82
C VAL A 135 -32.93 7.74 9.15
N ASN A 136 -33.68 7.94 10.25
CA ASN A 136 -33.19 7.65 11.59
C ASN A 136 -33.03 6.14 11.74
N SER A 137 -31.80 5.64 11.60
CA SER A 137 -31.48 4.24 11.90
C SER A 137 -31.23 4.12 13.41
N ASN A 138 -32.26 3.75 14.17
CA ASN A 138 -32.12 3.30 15.55
C ASN A 138 -31.35 1.96 15.56
N LEU A 139 -30.02 2.01 15.54
CA LEU A 139 -29.16 0.86 15.75
C LEU A 139 -29.15 0.49 17.24
N LYS A 140 -29.43 -0.79 17.52
CA LYS A 140 -29.59 -1.36 18.85
C LYS A 140 -28.29 -1.21 19.66
N SER A 141 -28.42 -0.98 20.97
CA SER A 141 -27.37 -0.85 22.01
C SER A 141 -26.23 -1.91 22.05
N GLY A 142 -26.23 -2.92 21.16
CA GLY A 142 -25.19 -3.96 21.07
C GLY A 142 -23.97 -3.59 20.20
N SER A 143 -24.10 -2.67 19.23
CA SER A 143 -23.04 -2.38 18.26
C SER A 143 -21.85 -1.59 18.83
N GLN A 144 -22.05 -0.77 19.87
CA GLN A 144 -20.93 -0.10 20.57
C GLN A 144 -19.97 -1.10 21.23
N SER A 145 -20.50 -2.18 21.82
CA SER A 145 -19.67 -3.24 22.42
C SER A 145 -18.89 -4.00 21.35
N ASN A 146 -19.49 -4.21 20.16
CA ASN A 146 -18.83 -4.86 19.04
C ASN A 146 -17.65 -4.05 18.51
N TYR A 147 -17.81 -2.73 18.36
CA TYR A 147 -16.71 -1.83 17.96
C TYR A 147 -15.53 -1.90 18.94
N GLN A 148 -15.78 -1.76 20.25
CA GLN A 148 -14.70 -1.76 21.25
C GLN A 148 -13.98 -3.11 21.31
N ASN A 149 -14.73 -4.22 21.21
CA ASN A 149 -14.17 -5.56 21.14
C ASN A 149 -13.32 -5.74 19.87
N TYR A 150 -13.83 -5.30 18.72
CA TYR A 150 -13.12 -5.33 17.45
C TYR A 150 -11.78 -4.60 17.53
N VAL A 151 -11.78 -3.35 17.99
CA VAL A 151 -10.55 -2.56 18.06
C VAL A 151 -9.58 -3.15 19.09
N SER A 152 -10.07 -3.64 20.23
CA SER A 152 -9.22 -4.29 21.23
C SER A 152 -8.60 -5.60 20.72
N SER A 153 -9.35 -6.39 19.96
CA SER A 153 -8.86 -7.60 19.32
C SER A 153 -7.83 -7.31 18.24
N LEU A 154 -8.06 -6.30 17.41
CA LEU A 154 -7.11 -5.85 16.38
C LEU A 154 -5.82 -5.35 17.02
N ARG A 155 -5.94 -4.56 18.08
CA ARG A 155 -4.81 -4.08 18.87
C ARG A 155 -3.95 -5.26 19.36
N ASN A 156 -4.56 -6.23 20.04
CA ASN A 156 -3.83 -7.40 20.55
C ASN A 156 -3.20 -8.23 19.40
N LEU A 157 -3.87 -8.30 18.24
CA LEU A 157 -3.33 -8.96 17.06
C LEU A 157 -2.07 -8.26 16.54
N LEU A 158 -2.10 -6.93 16.38
CA LEU A 158 -0.93 -6.14 15.95
C LEU A 158 0.23 -6.23 16.96
N GLU A 159 -0.08 -6.32 18.26
CA GLU A 159 0.93 -6.52 19.30
C GLU A 159 1.60 -7.90 19.22
N ASP A 160 0.83 -8.95 18.95
CA ASP A 160 1.27 -10.35 18.97
C ASP A 160 1.79 -10.86 17.60
N ALA A 161 1.37 -10.27 16.46
CA ALA A 161 1.68 -10.75 15.11
C ALA A 161 3.00 -10.18 14.55
N TYR A 162 4.14 -10.71 15.01
CA TYR A 162 5.46 -10.24 14.58
C TYR A 162 5.78 -10.50 13.09
N GLY A 163 5.09 -11.45 12.46
CA GLY A 163 5.28 -11.80 11.05
C GLY A 163 4.49 -10.93 10.07
N LEU A 164 3.62 -10.04 10.58
CA LEU A 164 2.70 -9.26 9.78
C LEU A 164 3.44 -8.20 8.95
N LYS A 165 3.22 -8.24 7.64
CA LYS A 165 3.83 -7.34 6.66
C LYS A 165 2.79 -6.43 6.01
N ARG A 166 1.59 -6.95 5.75
CA ARG A 166 0.53 -6.23 5.05
C ARG A 166 -0.78 -6.24 5.81
N VAL A 167 -1.42 -5.07 5.88
CA VAL A 167 -2.80 -4.95 6.37
C VAL A 167 -3.65 -4.17 5.38
N SER A 168 -4.74 -4.76 4.93
CA SER A 168 -5.71 -4.12 4.05
C SER A 168 -7.05 -3.98 4.78
N ILE A 169 -7.63 -2.78 4.81
CA ILE A 169 -8.98 -2.54 5.34
C ILE A 169 -9.88 -2.09 4.18
N PHE A 170 -10.88 -2.91 3.88
CA PHE A 170 -11.81 -2.71 2.78
C PHE A 170 -13.23 -2.44 3.26
N GLU A 171 -14.02 -1.84 2.37
CA GLU A 171 -15.40 -1.45 2.62
C GLU A 171 -15.52 -0.52 3.83
N ILE A 172 -14.58 0.43 3.95
CA ILE A 172 -14.58 1.41 5.03
C ILE A 172 -15.81 2.33 4.88
N SER A 173 -16.66 2.32 5.91
CA SER A 173 -17.79 3.25 6.03
C SER A 173 -17.30 4.69 6.24
N PRO A 174 -18.02 5.73 5.77
CA PRO A 174 -17.65 7.14 6.00
C PRO A 174 -17.51 7.56 7.47
N HIS A 175 -18.06 6.77 8.40
CA HIS A 175 -18.05 7.07 9.84
C HIS A 175 -17.06 6.18 10.61
N PHE A 176 -16.31 5.33 9.91
CA PHE A 176 -15.32 4.48 10.52
C PHE A 176 -14.06 5.27 10.85
N GLU A 177 -13.67 5.28 12.12
CA GLU A 177 -12.42 5.87 12.59
C GLU A 177 -11.89 5.07 13.79
N PHE A 178 -10.57 5.00 13.97
CA PHE A 178 -9.98 4.58 15.25
C PHE A 178 -9.92 5.79 16.19
N PHE A 179 -10.81 5.83 17.18
CA PHE A 179 -10.90 6.95 18.11
C PHE A 179 -9.66 7.05 19.02
N LYS A 180 -9.26 8.29 19.34
CA LYS A 180 -8.06 8.60 20.16
C LYS A 180 -8.06 7.92 21.53
N ASP A 181 -9.23 7.77 22.15
CA ASP A 181 -9.40 7.08 23.45
C ASP A 181 -8.96 5.61 23.41
N VAL A 182 -8.83 5.07 22.20
CA VAL A 182 -8.55 3.66 21.91
C VAL A 182 -7.11 3.49 21.39
N VAL A 183 -6.37 4.58 21.17
CA VAL A 183 -4.96 4.56 20.77
C VAL A 183 -4.14 4.89 22.03
N PRO A 184 -3.33 3.96 22.57
CA PRO A 184 -2.55 4.23 23.76
C PRO A 184 -1.60 5.40 23.48
N VAL A 185 -1.67 6.44 24.32
CA VAL A 185 -0.63 7.48 24.38
C VAL A 185 0.68 6.74 24.61
N PRO A 186 1.74 6.94 23.80
CA PRO A 186 3.02 6.29 24.02
C PRO A 186 3.44 6.60 25.46
N ALA A 187 3.44 5.57 26.30
CA ALA A 187 3.75 5.72 27.71
C ALA A 187 5.11 6.42 27.80
N GLN A 188 5.18 7.56 28.50
CA GLN A 188 6.44 8.23 28.80
C GLN A 188 7.44 7.16 29.22
N LYS A 189 8.48 6.99 28.40
CA LYS A 189 9.46 5.90 28.53
C LYS A 189 9.98 5.94 29.96
N SER A 190 9.53 5.01 30.81
CA SER A 190 10.15 4.83 32.12
C SER A 190 11.61 4.51 31.84
N PHE A 191 12.53 5.33 32.36
CA PHE A 191 13.98 5.28 32.12
C PHE A 191 14.67 3.91 32.36
N TRP A 192 13.91 2.91 32.83
CA TRP A 192 14.39 1.61 33.27
C TRP A 192 13.93 0.43 32.39
N LYS A 193 13.16 0.67 31.32
CA LYS A 193 12.75 -0.40 30.38
C LYS A 193 13.58 -0.33 29.11
N LYS A 194 14.21 -1.46 28.74
CA LYS A 194 14.88 -1.63 27.44
C LYS A 194 13.93 -1.18 26.32
N ALA A 195 14.44 -0.37 25.39
CA ALA A 195 13.68 0.02 24.20
C ALA A 195 13.16 -1.24 23.50
N ALA A 196 11.85 -1.29 23.26
CA ALA A 196 11.28 -2.36 22.45
C ALA A 196 11.91 -2.30 21.04
N PRO A 197 12.14 -3.43 20.36
CA PRO A 197 12.63 -3.42 19.00
C PRO A 197 11.66 -2.62 18.11
N SER A 198 12.21 -1.69 17.33
CA SER A 198 11.44 -0.94 16.34
C SER A 198 10.79 -1.92 15.37
N ARG A 199 9.47 -1.82 15.20
CA ARG A 199 8.71 -2.65 14.26
C ARG A 199 8.31 -1.80 13.07
N SER A 200 8.46 -2.34 11.88
CA SER A 200 7.95 -1.77 10.63
C SER A 200 6.76 -2.56 10.14
N LEU A 201 5.86 -1.91 9.41
CA LEU A 201 4.83 -2.56 8.59
C LEU A 201 5.15 -2.24 7.13
N ASP A 202 5.12 -3.25 6.26
CA ASP A 202 5.55 -3.07 4.86
C ASP A 202 4.45 -2.38 4.03
N PHE A 203 3.17 -2.69 4.24
CA PHE A 203 2.10 -2.15 3.42
C PHE A 203 0.79 -2.01 4.21
N VAL A 204 0.16 -0.84 4.10
CA VAL A 204 -1.20 -0.59 4.58
C VAL A 204 -2.07 -0.09 3.44
N GLU A 205 -3.22 -0.73 3.24
CA GLU A 205 -4.18 -0.37 2.20
C GLU A 205 -5.52 -0.01 2.81
N LEU A 206 -6.06 1.14 2.44
CA LEU A 206 -7.39 1.56 2.87
C LEU A 206 -8.28 1.77 1.65
N LYS A 207 -9.43 1.10 1.64
CA LYS A 207 -10.44 1.24 0.58
C LYS A 207 -11.83 1.45 1.19
N PRO A 208 -12.46 2.61 0.92
CA PRO A 208 -13.85 2.88 1.27
C PRO A 208 -14.81 1.90 0.59
N GLN A 209 -16.04 1.86 1.09
CA GLN A 209 -17.13 1.17 0.41
C GLN A 209 -17.33 1.74 -1.00
N SER A 210 -17.56 0.86 -1.98
CA SER A 210 -17.80 1.26 -3.37
C SER A 210 -18.87 2.36 -3.48
N GLY A 211 -18.59 3.38 -4.29
CA GLY A 211 -19.47 4.54 -4.47
C GLY A 211 -19.31 5.65 -3.43
N TRP A 212 -18.43 5.48 -2.44
CA TRP A 212 -18.13 6.52 -1.44
C TRP A 212 -16.72 7.07 -1.61
N SER A 213 -16.61 8.40 -1.50
CA SER A 213 -15.35 9.08 -1.24
C SER A 213 -15.37 9.66 0.17
N ILE A 214 -14.37 9.32 0.98
CA ILE A 214 -14.34 9.69 2.40
C ILE A 214 -13.09 10.51 2.71
N ILE A 215 -13.20 11.48 3.61
CA ILE A 215 -12.07 12.36 3.94
C ILE A 215 -11.03 11.59 4.74
N PHE A 216 -9.79 11.55 4.25
CA PHE A 216 -8.70 10.88 4.96
C PHE A 216 -8.33 11.63 6.24
N LYS A 217 -8.18 10.88 7.34
CA LYS A 217 -7.84 11.39 8.67
C LYS A 217 -6.79 10.50 9.30
N TRP A 218 -5.97 11.10 10.16
CA TRP A 218 -5.01 10.37 11.00
C TRP A 218 -5.67 9.20 11.77
N SER A 219 -6.91 9.38 12.24
CA SER A 219 -7.66 8.36 12.95
C SER A 219 -7.93 7.09 12.12
N HIS A 220 -7.80 7.10 10.79
CA HIS A 220 -7.92 5.89 9.98
C HIS A 220 -6.70 4.96 10.07
N ILE A 221 -5.53 5.50 10.43
CA ILE A 221 -4.25 4.76 10.46
C ILE A 221 -3.59 4.74 11.84
N ALA A 222 -4.10 5.53 12.79
CA ALA A 222 -3.49 5.71 14.11
C ALA A 222 -3.23 4.40 14.89
N ILE A 223 -4.06 3.37 14.69
CA ILE A 223 -3.90 2.09 15.37
C ILE A 223 -2.60 1.37 14.99
N PHE A 224 -2.15 1.49 13.74
CA PHE A 224 -0.92 0.83 13.26
C PHE A 224 0.31 1.42 13.94
N PHE A 225 0.31 2.74 14.09
CA PHE A 225 1.38 3.48 14.76
C PHE A 225 1.42 3.31 16.29
N SER A 226 0.48 2.54 16.86
CA SER A 226 0.58 2.11 18.26
C SER A 226 1.65 1.03 18.48
N TYR A 227 2.03 0.31 17.41
CA TYR A 227 2.94 -0.85 17.48
C TYR A 227 4.05 -0.82 16.45
N HIS A 228 3.83 -0.15 15.32
CA HIS A 228 4.81 0.00 14.24
C HIS A 228 5.28 1.46 14.21
N GLU A 229 6.57 1.68 14.32
CA GLU A 229 7.15 3.03 14.27
C GLU A 229 7.24 3.55 12.82
N HIS A 230 7.38 2.61 11.87
CA HIS A 230 7.59 2.88 10.46
C HIS A 230 6.58 2.13 9.59
N LEU A 231 6.05 2.82 8.57
CA LEU A 231 5.22 2.25 7.51
C LEU A 231 5.93 2.47 6.18
N LYS A 232 6.28 1.39 5.47
CA LYS A 232 6.96 1.54 4.18
C LYS A 232 6.03 2.09 3.11
N GLU A 233 4.80 1.59 3.02
CA GLU A 233 3.84 2.08 2.04
C GLU A 233 2.44 2.23 2.61
N LEU A 234 1.83 3.39 2.39
CA LEU A 234 0.41 3.65 2.61
C LEU A 234 -0.30 3.81 1.26
N CYS A 235 -1.26 2.95 0.98
CA CYS A 235 -2.10 3.00 -0.21
C CYS A 235 -3.53 3.43 0.15
N LEU A 236 -4.00 4.51 -0.46
CA LEU A 236 -5.34 5.07 -0.27
C LEU A 236 -6.11 4.98 -1.58
N HIS A 237 -7.31 4.40 -1.53
CA HIS A 237 -8.23 4.34 -2.66
C HIS A 237 -9.45 5.24 -2.42
N ASN A 238 -9.86 6.06 -3.39
CA ASN A 238 -11.11 6.84 -3.32
C ASN A 238 -11.24 7.73 -2.06
N PHE A 239 -10.12 8.18 -1.47
CA PHE A 239 -10.16 9.13 -0.36
C PHE A 239 -10.17 10.58 -0.85
N ILE A 240 -10.67 11.49 -0.02
CA ILE A 240 -10.51 12.93 -0.20
C ILE A 240 -9.36 13.37 0.70
N ILE A 241 -8.29 13.91 0.10
CA ILE A 241 -7.13 14.44 0.82
C ILE A 241 -7.37 15.93 1.07
N ASP A 242 -7.70 16.27 2.31
CA ASP A 242 -7.94 17.64 2.78
C ASP A 242 -6.70 18.12 3.54
N ASP A 243 -5.94 19.00 2.91
CA ASP A 243 -4.65 19.49 3.38
C ASP A 243 -4.72 20.22 4.74
N LEU A 244 -5.77 21.01 4.99
CA LEU A 244 -5.98 21.70 6.26
C LEU A 244 -6.21 20.72 7.39
N LYS A 245 -7.05 19.71 7.15
CA LYS A 245 -7.37 18.72 8.18
C LYS A 245 -6.17 17.88 8.53
N LEU A 246 -5.35 17.55 7.54
CA LEU A 246 -4.11 16.80 7.76
C LEU A 246 -3.04 17.65 8.45
N ALA A 247 -2.84 18.91 8.04
CA ALA A 247 -1.83 19.79 8.64
C ALA A 247 -2.14 20.12 10.11
N ASN A 248 -3.41 20.22 10.48
CA ASN A 248 -3.84 20.53 11.86
C ASN A 248 -4.00 19.28 12.75
N ALA A 249 -3.80 18.08 12.21
CA ALA A 249 -3.93 16.86 13.00
C ALA A 249 -2.75 16.75 13.99
N PRO A 250 -3.00 16.47 15.29
CA PRO A 250 -1.94 16.16 16.23
C PRO A 250 -1.41 14.76 15.93
N VAL A 251 -0.40 14.68 15.08
CA VAL A 251 0.24 13.43 14.66
C VAL A 251 1.51 13.23 15.51
N PRO A 252 1.70 12.07 16.17
CA PRO A 252 2.94 11.74 16.86
C PRO A 252 4.09 11.59 15.84
N SER A 253 5.34 11.47 16.32
CA SER A 253 6.48 11.21 15.43
C SER A 253 6.32 9.82 14.79
N VAL A 254 5.95 9.80 13.50
CA VAL A 254 5.72 8.58 12.71
C VAL A 254 6.34 8.75 11.34
N SER A 255 6.68 7.63 10.70
CA SER A 255 7.37 7.62 9.42
C SER A 255 6.56 6.85 8.38
N ILE A 256 6.25 7.51 7.26
CA ILE A 256 5.67 6.91 6.05
C ILE A 256 6.67 7.18 4.92
N GLU A 257 7.17 6.12 4.29
CA GLU A 257 8.21 6.20 3.26
C GLU A 257 7.63 6.44 1.85
N LYS A 258 6.60 5.65 1.48
CA LYS A 258 5.90 5.73 0.20
C LYS A 258 4.41 5.97 0.41
N LEU A 259 3.84 6.84 -0.42
CA LEU A 259 2.41 7.13 -0.47
C LEU A 259 1.86 6.78 -1.86
N THR A 260 0.87 5.91 -1.89
CA THR A 260 0.13 5.55 -3.11
C THR A 260 -1.29 6.08 -3.01
N ILE A 261 -1.69 6.89 -3.99
CA ILE A 261 -2.95 7.59 -4.08
C ILE A 261 -3.65 7.11 -5.36
N ASP A 262 -4.73 6.36 -5.21
CA ASP A 262 -5.48 5.77 -6.32
C ASP A 262 -6.92 6.26 -6.33
N SER A 263 -7.34 6.90 -7.43
CA SER A 263 -8.68 7.47 -7.58
C SER A 263 -9.09 8.42 -6.45
N CYS A 264 -8.13 9.06 -5.77
CA CYS A 264 -8.40 10.00 -4.68
C CYS A 264 -8.51 11.42 -5.21
N SER A 265 -9.31 12.26 -4.55
CA SER A 265 -9.42 13.67 -4.87
C SER A 265 -8.64 14.54 -3.88
N TYR A 266 -8.00 15.58 -4.41
CA TYR A 266 -7.33 16.59 -3.59
C TYR A 266 -8.27 17.77 -3.34
N ALA A 267 -8.66 17.96 -2.08
CA ALA A 267 -9.47 19.09 -1.64
C ALA A 267 -8.54 20.25 -1.28
N ASP A 268 -8.32 21.12 -2.26
CA ASP A 268 -7.39 22.23 -2.15
C ASP A 268 -7.93 23.36 -1.24
N SER A 269 -7.19 23.66 -0.18
CA SER A 269 -7.39 24.89 0.61
C SER A 269 -6.33 25.96 0.37
N PHE A 270 -5.33 25.71 -0.48
CA PHE A 270 -4.23 26.62 -0.83
C PHE A 270 -4.73 27.99 -1.31
N ARG A 271 -6.01 28.12 -1.66
CA ARG A 271 -6.67 29.40 -1.98
C ARG A 271 -6.92 30.31 -0.78
N LYS A 272 -6.80 29.85 0.46
CA LYS A 272 -6.92 30.71 1.66
C LYS A 272 -5.59 31.40 1.95
N VAL A 273 -5.42 32.58 1.36
CA VAL A 273 -4.24 33.48 1.28
C VAL A 273 -3.41 33.70 2.56
N ASN A 274 -3.85 33.28 3.75
CA ASN A 274 -3.22 33.64 5.03
C ASN A 274 -2.80 32.48 5.94
N GLN A 275 -2.76 31.23 5.47
CA GLN A 275 -2.33 30.11 6.32
C GLN A 275 -0.89 29.68 6.02
N SER A 276 -0.05 29.66 7.06
CA SER A 276 1.35 29.25 6.94
C SER A 276 1.43 27.82 6.39
N LYS A 277 2.15 27.66 5.29
CA LYS A 277 2.46 26.39 4.61
C LYS A 277 3.29 25.51 5.54
N LYS A 278 2.65 24.80 6.47
CA LYS A 278 3.33 23.85 7.34
C LYS A 278 3.25 22.47 6.72
N PRO A 279 4.39 21.78 6.54
CA PRO A 279 4.37 20.41 6.05
C PRO A 279 3.58 19.53 7.03
N CYS A 280 2.77 18.63 6.48
CA CYS A 280 2.06 17.65 7.28
C CYS A 280 3.06 16.70 7.92
N LEU A 281 3.06 16.62 9.26
CA LEU A 281 3.98 15.73 10.00
C LEU A 281 3.82 14.26 9.60
N LEU A 282 2.61 13.86 9.18
CA LEU A 282 2.33 12.51 8.69
C LEU A 282 3.13 12.16 7.43
N LEU A 283 3.42 13.15 6.58
CA LEU A 283 4.06 12.98 5.28
C LEU A 283 5.52 13.46 5.28
N ALA A 284 6.08 13.73 6.46
CA ALA A 284 7.41 14.34 6.61
C ALA A 284 8.56 13.46 6.11
N ASP A 285 8.35 12.14 6.01
CA ASP A 285 9.35 11.16 5.56
C ASP A 285 9.04 10.55 4.18
N VAL A 286 7.98 11.03 3.51
CA VAL A 286 7.57 10.49 2.21
C VAL A 286 8.60 10.88 1.14
N HIS A 287 9.31 9.89 0.62
CA HIS A 287 10.29 10.07 -0.46
C HIS A 287 9.79 9.55 -1.81
N SER A 288 8.73 8.74 -1.82
CA SER A 288 8.11 8.19 -3.02
C SER A 288 6.60 8.44 -3.04
N LEU A 289 6.09 9.08 -4.11
CA LEU A 289 4.67 9.36 -4.31
C LEU A 289 4.18 8.70 -5.59
N GLN A 290 3.08 7.97 -5.51
CA GLN A 290 2.43 7.33 -6.66
C GLN A 290 1.00 7.85 -6.81
N LEU A 291 0.68 8.44 -7.96
CA LEU A 291 -0.66 8.94 -8.29
C LEU A 291 -1.24 8.11 -9.44
N LEU A 292 -2.34 7.42 -9.16
CA LEU A 292 -3.03 6.49 -10.07
C LEU A 292 -4.48 6.91 -10.31
N ASN A 293 -5.01 6.61 -11.50
CA ASN A 293 -6.40 6.91 -11.88
C ASN A 293 -6.82 8.37 -11.54
N ILE A 294 -6.01 9.33 -12.00
CA ILE A 294 -6.17 10.75 -11.69
C ILE A 294 -7.35 11.33 -12.48
N VAL A 295 -8.32 11.94 -11.80
CA VAL A 295 -9.56 12.41 -12.43
C VAL A 295 -9.54 13.92 -12.67
N HIS A 296 -9.05 14.70 -11.71
CA HIS A 296 -9.09 16.16 -11.76
C HIS A 296 -7.70 16.79 -11.71
N GLY A 297 -7.55 17.95 -12.35
CA GLY A 297 -6.26 18.66 -12.37
C GLY A 297 -5.81 19.11 -10.97
N THR A 298 -6.75 19.33 -10.05
CA THR A 298 -6.45 19.62 -8.64
C THR A 298 -5.74 18.47 -7.94
N ASP A 299 -5.94 17.23 -8.38
CA ASP A 299 -5.35 16.04 -7.75
C ASP A 299 -3.83 15.99 -7.93
N LEU A 300 -3.30 16.60 -9.00
CA LEU A 300 -1.86 16.79 -9.21
C LEU A 300 -1.23 17.74 -8.17
N SER A 301 -2.02 18.58 -7.50
CA SER A 301 -1.53 19.44 -6.41
C SER A 301 -1.06 18.65 -5.19
N MET A 302 -1.35 17.34 -5.13
CA MET A 302 -0.78 16.44 -4.14
C MET A 302 0.76 16.39 -4.22
N ILE A 303 1.34 16.56 -5.42
CA ILE A 303 2.79 16.67 -5.61
C ILE A 303 3.31 17.90 -4.86
N ASP A 304 2.61 19.04 -4.99
CA ASP A 304 2.96 20.30 -4.33
C ASP A 304 2.78 20.26 -2.82
N TYR A 305 1.82 19.46 -2.34
CA TYR A 305 1.62 19.26 -0.92
C TYR A 305 2.73 18.39 -0.32
N VAL A 306 3.06 17.24 -0.94
CA VAL A 306 4.07 16.31 -0.42
C VAL A 306 5.47 16.90 -0.52
N LYS A 307 5.82 17.55 -1.64
CA LYS A 307 7.18 18.10 -1.85
C LYS A 307 7.59 19.15 -0.81
N GLN A 308 6.64 19.75 -0.08
CA GLN A 308 6.93 20.66 1.04
C GLN A 308 7.73 19.99 2.17
N ASN A 309 7.78 18.65 2.20
CA ASN A 309 8.63 17.91 3.12
C ASN A 309 10.14 17.98 2.77
N GLY A 310 10.50 18.41 1.54
CA GLY A 310 11.87 18.50 1.05
C GLY A 310 12.58 17.15 0.81
N LYS A 311 11.85 16.03 0.84
CA LYS A 311 12.38 14.66 0.71
C LYS A 311 11.81 13.86 -0.46
N LEU A 312 10.79 14.37 -1.14
CA LEU A 312 10.20 13.69 -2.31
C LEU A 312 11.23 13.56 -3.44
N GLN A 313 11.63 12.32 -3.73
CA GLN A 313 12.64 11.97 -4.73
C GLN A 313 12.07 11.17 -5.91
N GLU A 314 11.06 10.35 -5.65
CA GLU A 314 10.44 9.49 -6.65
C GLU A 314 8.97 9.85 -6.86
N LEU A 315 8.57 9.98 -8.11
CA LEU A 315 7.19 10.23 -8.51
C LEU A 315 6.75 9.21 -9.54
N THR A 316 5.62 8.55 -9.31
CA THR A 316 4.95 7.68 -10.26
C THR A 316 3.63 8.30 -10.70
N LEU A 317 3.41 8.43 -12.01
CA LEU A 317 2.18 8.94 -12.60
C LEU A 317 1.56 7.91 -13.53
N ASP A 318 0.27 7.67 -13.37
CA ASP A 318 -0.53 6.87 -14.31
C ASP A 318 -0.94 7.72 -15.50
N ILE A 319 -0.25 7.53 -16.62
CA ILE A 319 -0.49 8.33 -17.83
C ILE A 319 -1.79 7.94 -18.51
N ASN A 320 -2.34 6.76 -18.26
CA ASN A 320 -3.67 6.36 -18.76
C ASN A 320 -4.83 7.00 -17.97
N SER A 321 -4.53 7.89 -17.01
CA SER A 321 -5.54 8.59 -16.23
C SER A 321 -6.42 9.48 -17.13
N PRO A 322 -7.75 9.52 -16.93
CA PRO A 322 -8.66 10.32 -17.75
C PRO A 322 -8.31 11.81 -17.82
N LEU A 323 -7.67 12.35 -16.77
CA LEU A 323 -7.22 13.75 -16.72
C LEU A 323 -6.36 14.15 -17.92
N PHE A 324 -5.56 13.23 -18.46
CA PHE A 324 -4.58 13.52 -19.50
C PHE A 324 -5.16 13.53 -20.93
N TYR A 325 -6.41 13.08 -21.12
CA TYR A 325 -6.99 12.89 -22.45
C TYR A 325 -8.25 13.73 -22.69
N GLN A 326 -8.36 14.27 -23.91
CA GLN A 326 -9.58 14.92 -24.43
C GLN A 326 -10.23 14.00 -25.43
N GLN A 327 -11.54 14.09 -25.50
CA GLN A 327 -12.27 13.62 -26.65
C GLN A 327 -12.20 14.66 -27.76
N LEU A 328 -11.54 14.32 -28.86
CA LEU A 328 -11.42 15.14 -30.06
C LEU A 328 -11.91 14.31 -31.25
N GLU A 329 -12.95 14.79 -31.93
CA GLU A 329 -13.53 14.13 -33.12
C GLU A 329 -13.90 12.64 -32.92
N GLY A 330 -14.30 12.25 -31.70
CA GLY A 330 -14.68 10.89 -31.37
C GLY A 330 -13.52 9.98 -30.91
N ASN A 331 -12.28 10.47 -30.94
CA ASN A 331 -11.09 9.76 -30.44
C ASN A 331 -10.58 10.39 -29.14
N PHE A 332 -10.00 9.58 -28.26
CA PHE A 332 -9.29 10.10 -27.08
C PHE A 332 -7.83 10.40 -27.47
N GLN A 333 -7.44 11.66 -27.33
CA GLN A 333 -6.08 12.14 -27.60
C GLN A 333 -5.50 12.80 -26.37
N PHE A 334 -4.20 12.63 -26.15
CA PHE A 334 -3.48 13.25 -25.05
C PHE A 334 -3.46 14.78 -25.20
N HIS A 335 -3.74 15.52 -24.12
CA HIS A 335 -3.69 16.99 -24.09
C HIS A 335 -2.25 17.51 -23.90
N PHE A 336 -1.44 17.44 -24.95
CA PHE A 336 -0.06 17.92 -24.89
C PHE A 336 0.01 19.43 -24.60
N ASP A 337 -0.88 20.23 -25.18
CA ASP A 337 -1.00 21.68 -24.94
C ASP A 337 -1.10 22.04 -23.45
N LYS A 338 -1.90 21.26 -22.70
CA LYS A 338 -2.17 21.49 -21.30
C LYS A 338 -1.09 20.92 -20.38
N PHE A 339 -0.56 19.74 -20.70
CA PHE A 339 0.33 19.01 -19.78
C PHE A 339 1.82 19.14 -20.09
N ASN A 340 2.22 19.55 -21.30
CA ASN A 340 3.63 19.80 -21.60
C ASN A 340 4.24 20.87 -20.69
N PRO A 341 3.58 22.02 -20.40
CA PRO A 341 4.08 22.98 -19.41
C PRO A 341 4.23 22.37 -18.01
N PHE A 342 3.34 21.46 -17.62
CA PHE A 342 3.42 20.74 -16.35
C PHE A 342 4.65 19.83 -16.28
N PHE A 343 4.89 19.00 -17.30
CA PHE A 343 6.05 18.12 -17.36
C PHE A 343 7.36 18.88 -17.52
N GLN A 344 7.36 19.98 -18.27
CA GLN A 344 8.49 20.89 -18.38
C GLN A 344 8.90 21.42 -17.01
N LEU A 345 7.95 21.85 -16.19
CA LEU A 345 8.19 22.36 -14.84
C LEU A 345 8.62 21.24 -13.88
N LEU A 346 7.92 20.12 -13.91
CA LEU A 346 8.16 18.96 -13.05
C LEU A 346 9.58 18.40 -13.25
N CYS A 347 10.03 18.32 -14.50
CA CYS A 347 11.31 17.73 -14.88
C CYS A 347 12.42 18.77 -15.13
N ALA A 348 12.20 20.05 -14.78
CA ALA A 348 13.17 21.12 -15.03
C ALA A 348 14.50 20.97 -14.25
N GLY A 349 14.56 20.08 -13.24
CA GLY A 349 15.74 19.90 -12.38
C GLY A 349 16.06 21.09 -11.47
N THR A 350 15.22 22.13 -11.47
CA THR A 350 15.45 23.39 -10.77
C THR A 350 14.20 23.83 -10.00
N GLY A 351 14.38 24.75 -9.05
CA GLY A 351 13.28 25.30 -8.25
C GLY A 351 12.62 24.27 -7.33
N GLY A 352 11.30 24.41 -7.16
CA GLY A 352 10.53 23.66 -6.16
C GLY A 352 10.35 22.16 -6.41
N TYR A 353 10.76 21.64 -7.58
CA TYR A 353 10.71 20.20 -7.91
C TYR A 353 12.11 19.58 -8.04
N SER A 354 13.18 20.33 -7.75
CA SER A 354 14.57 19.88 -7.91
C SER A 354 14.96 18.62 -7.10
N SER A 355 14.20 18.29 -6.05
CA SER A 355 14.41 17.06 -5.27
C SER A 355 13.94 15.80 -6.00
N ILE A 356 13.01 15.93 -6.96
CA ILE A 356 12.47 14.80 -7.72
C ILE A 356 13.52 14.39 -8.75
N LYS A 357 14.07 13.19 -8.57
CA LYS A 357 15.12 12.64 -9.42
C LYS A 357 14.64 11.46 -10.25
N HIS A 358 13.62 10.76 -9.79
CA HIS A 358 13.09 9.58 -10.44
C HIS A 358 11.63 9.82 -10.85
N LEU A 359 11.33 9.70 -12.14
CA LEU A 359 9.98 9.71 -12.67
C LEU A 359 9.64 8.33 -13.23
N GLN A 360 8.50 7.79 -12.83
CA GLN A 360 7.92 6.59 -13.42
C GLN A 360 6.58 6.93 -14.07
N LEU A 361 6.46 6.68 -15.36
CA LEU A 361 5.20 6.75 -16.09
C LEU A 361 4.65 5.34 -16.22
N VAL A 362 3.42 5.11 -15.75
CA VAL A 362 2.75 3.79 -15.87
C VAL A 362 1.56 3.85 -16.81
N ASN A 363 1.24 2.69 -17.39
CA ASN A 363 0.19 2.50 -18.39
C ASN A 363 0.34 3.43 -19.60
N PHE A 364 1.56 3.74 -20.02
CA PHE A 364 1.77 4.66 -21.13
C PHE A 364 1.61 3.96 -22.48
N ASP A 365 0.84 4.57 -23.38
CA ASP A 365 0.75 4.19 -24.78
C ASP A 365 1.75 4.98 -25.63
N LEU A 366 3.00 4.53 -25.61
CA LEU A 366 4.09 5.19 -26.33
C LEU A 366 3.88 5.16 -27.87
N PHE A 367 3.31 4.07 -28.38
CA PHE A 367 3.29 3.78 -29.81
C PHE A 367 2.18 4.50 -30.57
N GLN A 368 1.09 4.85 -29.88
CA GLN A 368 0.02 5.69 -30.43
C GLN A 368 0.58 7.01 -31.02
N TYR A 369 1.59 7.60 -30.37
CA TYR A 369 2.12 8.92 -30.73
C TYR A 369 3.47 8.88 -31.47
N ALA A 370 4.32 7.88 -31.21
CA ALA A 370 5.64 7.75 -31.87
C ALA A 370 5.56 7.50 -33.39
N SER A 371 4.38 7.17 -33.91
CA SER A 371 4.14 6.86 -35.33
C SER A 371 3.83 8.10 -36.18
N LEU A 372 3.62 9.29 -35.58
CA LEU A 372 3.11 10.50 -36.25
C LEU A 372 4.18 11.38 -36.92
N LYS A 373 5.36 10.84 -37.29
CA LYS A 373 6.35 11.60 -38.09
C LYS A 373 5.85 11.78 -39.54
N ASP A 374 4.87 12.65 -39.74
CA ASP A 374 4.77 13.42 -40.98
C ASP A 374 5.71 14.61 -40.84
N ILE A 375 6.91 14.46 -41.41
CA ILE A 375 7.88 15.54 -41.55
C ILE A 375 7.28 16.50 -42.57
N SER A 376 6.45 17.43 -42.11
CA SER A 376 6.22 18.66 -42.86
C SER A 376 7.48 19.50 -42.74
N ASP A 377 7.94 20.07 -43.85
CA ASP A 377 9.03 21.05 -43.88
C ASP A 377 8.59 22.27 -43.04
N ILE A 378 8.90 22.23 -41.74
CA ILE A 378 8.62 23.34 -40.83
C ILE A 378 9.65 24.43 -41.12
N ASP A 379 9.13 25.57 -41.58
CA ASP A 379 9.91 26.77 -41.86
C ASP A 379 10.69 27.20 -40.60
N SER A 380 12.03 27.21 -40.69
CA SER A 380 12.97 27.42 -39.57
C SER A 380 12.82 28.75 -38.80
N TRP A 381 11.94 29.64 -39.26
CA TRP A 381 11.66 30.95 -38.68
C TRP A 381 10.46 30.96 -37.71
N VAL A 382 9.67 29.88 -37.65
CA VAL A 382 8.53 29.75 -36.73
C VAL A 382 8.96 28.94 -35.51
N GLU A 383 8.68 29.44 -34.31
CA GLU A 383 8.92 28.66 -33.09
C GLU A 383 8.17 27.32 -33.17
N PRO A 384 8.84 26.20 -32.92
CA PRO A 384 8.21 24.90 -33.05
C PRO A 384 7.06 24.74 -32.04
N PRO A 385 5.97 24.08 -32.43
CA PRO A 385 4.83 23.87 -31.55
C PRO A 385 5.25 23.12 -30.27
N THR A 386 4.90 23.68 -29.11
CA THR A 386 5.23 23.11 -27.79
C THR A 386 4.22 22.07 -27.31
N ASP A 387 3.12 21.88 -28.04
CA ASP A 387 2.00 20.99 -27.77
C ASP A 387 2.12 19.64 -28.50
N THR A 388 3.36 19.18 -28.71
CA THR A 388 3.65 17.91 -29.40
C THR A 388 4.12 16.80 -28.46
N PHE A 389 4.06 15.56 -28.95
CA PHE A 389 4.61 14.39 -28.28
C PHE A 389 6.14 14.47 -28.16
N GLU A 390 6.83 15.04 -29.14
CA GLU A 390 8.28 15.24 -29.12
C GLU A 390 8.68 16.17 -27.99
N CYS A 391 7.93 17.26 -27.78
CA CYS A 391 8.14 18.17 -26.65
C CYS A 391 7.92 17.46 -25.31
N PHE A 392 6.85 16.67 -25.19
CA PHE A 392 6.60 15.85 -24.00
C PHE A 392 7.79 14.94 -23.68
N MET A 393 8.25 14.16 -24.67
CA MET A 393 9.38 13.23 -24.55
C MET A 393 10.68 13.95 -24.20
N SER A 394 10.93 15.11 -24.80
CA SER A 394 12.07 15.97 -24.47
C SER A 394 12.03 16.46 -23.02
N TYR A 395 10.86 16.90 -22.54
CA TYR A 395 10.68 17.39 -21.18
C TYR A 395 10.88 16.30 -20.13
N ILE A 396 10.26 15.13 -20.30
CA ILE A 396 10.43 14.02 -19.35
C ILE A 396 11.87 13.47 -19.37
N GLY A 397 12.59 13.59 -20.49
CA GLY A 397 14.00 13.18 -20.60
C GLY A 397 14.95 14.00 -19.73
N ARG A 398 14.55 15.19 -19.26
CA ARG A 398 15.40 16.06 -18.43
C ARG A 398 15.64 15.52 -17.02
N ILE A 399 14.86 14.52 -16.58
CA ILE A 399 15.00 13.92 -15.25
C ILE A 399 16.18 12.94 -15.19
N ASP A 400 16.78 12.78 -14.01
CA ASP A 400 17.97 11.92 -13.83
C ASP A 400 17.65 10.44 -14.17
N ARG A 401 16.48 9.95 -13.75
CA ARG A 401 16.03 8.58 -14.01
C ARG A 401 14.57 8.53 -14.44
N LEU A 402 14.33 7.92 -15.59
CA LEU A 402 13.00 7.75 -16.17
C LEU A 402 12.67 6.27 -16.36
N ILE A 403 11.53 5.84 -15.84
CA ILE A 403 10.97 4.51 -16.07
C ILE A 403 9.64 4.67 -16.80
N ILE A 404 9.47 4.01 -17.93
CA ILE A 404 8.20 3.96 -18.67
C ILE A 404 7.70 2.52 -18.62
N THR A 405 6.55 2.30 -18.00
CA THR A 405 5.82 1.05 -18.04
C THR A 405 4.70 1.18 -19.06
N LEU A 406 4.78 0.37 -20.11
CA LEU A 406 3.79 0.36 -21.19
C LEU A 406 2.46 -0.24 -20.71
N ASN A 407 1.35 0.24 -21.27
CA ASN A 407 0.06 -0.41 -21.07
C ASN A 407 0.06 -1.84 -21.66
N GLN A 408 -0.97 -2.63 -21.33
CA GLN A 408 -1.15 -3.93 -21.96
C GLN A 408 -1.53 -3.72 -23.44
N TRP A 409 -0.53 -3.81 -24.31
CA TRP A 409 -0.69 -3.62 -25.75
C TRP A 409 -0.78 -4.97 -26.47
N PRO A 410 -1.93 -5.33 -27.06
CA PRO A 410 -2.10 -6.60 -27.76
C PRO A 410 -1.70 -6.56 -29.25
N GLY A 411 -1.29 -5.40 -29.77
CA GLY A 411 -1.08 -5.18 -31.21
C GLY A 411 0.40 -5.15 -31.64
N GLU A 412 0.59 -5.15 -32.95
CA GLU A 412 1.90 -4.88 -33.55
C GLU A 412 2.22 -3.38 -33.46
N VAL A 413 3.50 -3.04 -33.34
CA VAL A 413 3.96 -1.66 -33.55
C VAL A 413 3.89 -1.39 -35.04
N LEU A 414 2.83 -0.70 -35.48
CA LEU A 414 2.47 -0.52 -36.91
C LEU A 414 3.65 -0.06 -37.78
N LYS A 415 4.54 0.78 -37.24
CA LYS A 415 5.71 1.31 -37.95
C LYS A 415 6.76 0.24 -38.29
N PHE A 416 6.83 -0.85 -37.51
CA PHE A 416 7.84 -1.90 -37.65
C PHE A 416 7.24 -3.27 -37.99
N SER A 417 5.91 -3.41 -37.96
CA SER A 417 5.19 -4.69 -38.14
C SER A 417 5.75 -5.81 -37.24
N LYS A 418 6.07 -5.45 -36.00
CA LYS A 418 6.68 -6.32 -34.98
C LYS A 418 5.96 -6.22 -33.66
N ASN A 419 6.03 -7.27 -32.87
CA ASN A 419 5.64 -7.18 -31.47
C ASN A 419 6.60 -6.28 -30.69
N VAL A 420 6.10 -5.61 -29.67
CA VAL A 420 6.89 -4.73 -28.79
C VAL A 420 8.11 -5.45 -28.19
N THR A 421 7.97 -6.74 -27.89
CA THR A 421 9.04 -7.58 -27.34
C THR A 421 10.14 -7.97 -28.33
N GLU A 422 9.92 -7.74 -29.62
CA GLU A 422 10.82 -8.11 -30.72
C GLU A 422 11.62 -6.92 -31.28
N LEU A 423 11.33 -5.71 -30.79
CA LEU A 423 12.04 -4.50 -31.19
C LEU A 423 13.52 -4.59 -30.79
N THR A 424 14.39 -4.28 -31.74
CA THR A 424 15.84 -4.17 -31.55
C THR A 424 16.20 -2.87 -30.84
N THR A 425 17.41 -2.80 -30.28
CA THR A 425 17.92 -1.59 -29.62
C THR A 425 17.87 -0.36 -30.54
N GLN A 426 18.23 -0.50 -31.82
CA GLN A 426 18.19 0.60 -32.79
C GLN A 426 16.77 1.11 -33.06
N GLU A 427 15.79 0.20 -33.11
CA GLU A 427 14.37 0.57 -33.29
C GLU A 427 13.86 1.33 -32.05
N TRP A 428 14.26 0.90 -30.85
CA TRP A 428 13.98 1.65 -29.62
C TRP A 428 14.63 3.04 -29.60
N ASP A 429 15.91 3.13 -29.98
CA ASP A 429 16.62 4.42 -30.07
C ASP A 429 15.92 5.38 -31.04
N HIS A 430 15.40 4.88 -32.16
CA HIS A 430 14.63 5.70 -33.12
C HIS A 430 13.28 6.17 -32.56
N ILE A 431 12.57 5.32 -31.83
CA ILE A 431 11.29 5.68 -31.18
C ILE A 431 11.50 6.71 -30.06
N LEU A 432 12.62 6.59 -29.35
CA LEU A 432 12.94 7.38 -28.16
C LEU A 432 13.87 8.57 -28.46
N GLU A 433 14.18 8.83 -29.74
CA GLU A 433 15.08 9.90 -30.19
C GLU A 433 14.80 11.27 -29.53
N PRO A 434 13.54 11.75 -29.41
CA PRO A 434 13.27 13.05 -28.79
C PRO A 434 13.64 13.13 -27.29
N LEU A 435 13.64 11.98 -26.59
CA LEU A 435 14.04 11.85 -25.19
C LEU A 435 15.56 11.68 -25.07
N VAL A 436 16.14 10.90 -25.98
CA VAL A 436 17.58 10.59 -26.02
C VAL A 436 18.43 11.83 -26.31
N THR A 437 17.95 12.69 -27.20
CA THR A 437 18.65 13.92 -27.62
C THR A 437 18.55 15.05 -26.60
N SER A 438 17.53 15.06 -25.72
CA SER A 438 17.34 16.14 -24.76
C SER A 438 18.26 16.04 -23.54
N ASN A 439 18.63 14.81 -23.14
CA ASN A 439 19.58 14.58 -22.06
C ASN A 439 20.26 13.21 -22.19
N GLU A 440 21.52 13.21 -22.59
CA GLU A 440 22.32 11.99 -22.72
C GLU A 440 22.62 11.31 -21.38
N SER A 441 22.53 12.06 -20.26
CA SER A 441 22.78 11.54 -18.91
C SER A 441 21.59 10.83 -18.26
N CYS A 442 20.41 10.90 -18.88
CA CYS A 442 19.19 10.28 -18.35
C CYS A 442 19.30 8.74 -18.34
N VAL A 443 19.06 8.12 -17.18
CA VAL A 443 18.92 6.66 -17.08
C VAL A 443 17.49 6.27 -17.45
N LEU A 444 17.32 5.68 -18.64
CA LEU A 444 16.02 5.27 -19.17
C LEU A 444 15.80 3.76 -19.03
N THR A 445 14.61 3.35 -18.58
CA THR A 445 14.16 1.95 -18.60
C THR A 445 12.74 1.86 -19.13
N ILE A 446 12.53 1.06 -20.18
CA ILE A 446 11.21 0.71 -20.70
C ILE A 446 10.84 -0.68 -20.20
N LYS A 447 9.63 -0.83 -19.67
CA LYS A 447 9.07 -2.09 -19.18
C LYS A 447 7.75 -2.40 -19.85
N ASP A 448 7.45 -3.67 -19.99
CA ASP A 448 6.10 -4.11 -20.34
C ASP A 448 5.14 -4.03 -19.14
N TYR A 449 3.87 -4.33 -19.38
CA TYR A 449 2.83 -4.39 -18.34
C TYR A 449 3.13 -5.43 -17.23
N SER A 450 3.98 -6.42 -17.51
CA SER A 450 4.44 -7.45 -16.57
C SER A 450 5.72 -7.04 -15.82
N MET A 451 6.15 -5.79 -15.95
CA MET A 451 7.37 -5.22 -15.37
C MET A 451 8.68 -5.85 -15.85
N ARG A 452 8.65 -6.62 -16.94
CA ARG A 452 9.83 -7.11 -17.62
C ARG A 452 10.48 -5.97 -18.38
N THR A 453 11.81 -5.88 -18.28
CA THR A 453 12.57 -4.85 -19.02
C THR A 453 12.61 -5.20 -20.49
N LEU A 454 12.15 -4.27 -21.33
CA LEU A 454 12.18 -4.36 -22.79
C LEU A 454 13.39 -3.63 -23.35
N PHE A 455 13.70 -2.47 -22.77
CA PHE A 455 14.82 -1.63 -23.18
C PHE A 455 15.40 -0.93 -21.95
N SER A 456 16.72 -0.74 -21.93
CA SER A 456 17.38 0.09 -20.93
C SER A 456 18.56 0.79 -21.55
N ARG A 457 18.67 2.10 -21.28
CA ARG A 457 19.82 2.92 -21.62
C ARG A 457 20.43 3.43 -20.33
N LYS A 458 21.74 3.25 -20.20
CA LYS A 458 22.55 3.89 -19.17
C LYS A 458 23.48 4.88 -19.87
N PRO A 459 23.76 6.05 -19.27
CA PRO A 459 24.77 6.94 -19.81
C PRO A 459 26.11 6.21 -19.85
N GLU A 460 26.82 6.33 -20.97
CA GLU A 460 28.21 5.90 -21.08
C GLU A 460 29.06 6.93 -20.32
N PHE A 461 29.84 6.46 -19.34
CA PHE A 461 30.71 7.29 -18.50
C PHE A 461 32.09 7.46 -19.12
#